data_AF-A0A9R1V6W6-F1
#
_entry.id   AF-A0A9R1V6W6-F1
#
_cell.length_a   1.000
_cell.length_b   1.000
_cell.length_c   1.000
_cell.angle_alpha   90.00
_cell.angle_beta   90.00
_cell.angle_gamma   90.00
#
_symmetry.space_group_name_H-M   'P 1'
#
loop_
_entity.id
_entity.type
_entity.pdbx_description
1 polymer ?
#
loop_
_entity_poly.entity_id
_entity_poly.type
_entity_poly.pdbx_seq_one_letter_code
_entity_poly.pdbx_strand_id
1 'polypeptide(L)'
;MGRMNFADESPKLPPSPGGHIGQLSPNNSIDSNSNTNTFSLEFGNGEFTGAELKKIMANEKLAEIALSDPKRAKRILANRQSAARSKERKMRYITELEHKISLFGSSNFSFLLLHGVEAMCAELMQLHAGIKELTSTRQKITSQVQGMTQDLAGATVDRKRDNLGERVMSLAFDVISRLLEIAPGWRLVSPLFIFAVVCNFSSNSNE
;
A
#
# COMPACT_ATOMS: atom_id res chain seq x y z
N MET A 1 -0.89 8.50 -41.26
CA MET A 1 -2.26 8.08 -41.64
C MET A 1 -2.66 6.90 -40.76
N GLY A 2 -3.83 6.95 -40.15
CA GLY A 2 -4.38 5.86 -39.34
C GLY A 2 -5.63 6.30 -38.60
N ARG A 3 -6.72 6.49 -39.34
CA ARG A 3 -8.05 6.81 -38.78
C ARG A 3 -8.61 5.52 -38.17
N MET A 4 -8.83 5.49 -36.87
CA MET A 4 -9.56 4.40 -36.21
C MET A 4 -10.99 4.86 -35.94
N ASN A 5 -11.90 4.31 -36.75
CA ASN A 5 -13.33 4.52 -36.69
C ASN A 5 -13.89 3.82 -35.45
N PHE A 6 -14.56 4.57 -34.58
CA PHE A 6 -15.42 4.00 -33.53
C PHE A 6 -16.81 3.77 -34.12
N ALA A 7 -17.06 2.55 -34.56
CA ALA A 7 -18.40 2.10 -34.90
C ALA A 7 -19.21 1.87 -33.62
N ASP A 8 -20.46 2.33 -33.69
CA ASP A 8 -21.59 2.12 -32.79
C ASP A 8 -21.87 0.62 -32.61
N GLU A 9 -21.64 0.09 -31.40
CA GLU A 9 -22.01 -1.28 -31.03
C GLU A 9 -22.86 -1.24 -29.75
N SER A 10 -24.17 -1.18 -29.94
CA SER A 10 -25.18 -1.38 -28.89
C SER A 10 -25.09 -2.82 -28.33
N PRO A 11 -25.10 -3.03 -26.99
CA PRO A 11 -25.12 -4.38 -26.43
C PRO A 11 -26.46 -5.09 -26.70
N LYS A 12 -26.37 -6.24 -27.37
CA LYS A 12 -27.49 -7.16 -27.68
C LYS A 12 -27.78 -8.04 -26.45
N LEU A 13 -29.06 -8.11 -26.05
CA LEU A 13 -29.54 -8.96 -24.93
C LEU A 13 -29.54 -10.45 -25.30
N PRO A 14 -29.35 -11.38 -24.33
CA PRO A 14 -29.43 -12.83 -24.56
C PRO A 14 -30.89 -13.33 -24.67
N PRO A 15 -31.14 -14.49 -25.32
CA PRO A 15 -32.48 -15.04 -25.49
C PRO A 15 -32.97 -15.77 -24.22
N SER A 16 -34.23 -15.56 -23.85
CA SER A 16 -34.90 -16.34 -22.80
C SER A 16 -35.29 -17.74 -23.31
N PRO A 17 -35.07 -18.82 -22.53
CA PRO A 17 -35.54 -20.16 -22.87
C PRO A 17 -37.05 -20.29 -22.67
N GLY A 18 -37.76 -20.66 -23.74
CA GLY A 18 -39.11 -21.21 -23.66
C GLY A 18 -39.06 -22.72 -23.42
N GLY A 19 -39.96 -23.22 -22.56
CA GLY A 19 -40.17 -24.64 -22.28
C GLY A 19 -41.62 -24.90 -21.85
N HIS A 20 -42.28 -25.80 -22.58
CA HIS A 20 -43.72 -26.06 -22.69
C HIS A 20 -44.42 -26.78 -21.50
N ILE A 21 -45.75 -26.54 -21.44
CA ILE A 21 -46.88 -27.47 -21.19
C ILE A 21 -46.98 -28.23 -19.86
N GLY A 22 -48.07 -27.93 -19.14
CA GLY A 22 -48.80 -28.88 -18.30
C GLY A 22 -50.31 -28.63 -18.43
N GLN A 23 -51.00 -29.50 -19.18
CA GLN A 23 -52.46 -29.61 -19.20
C GLN A 23 -52.98 -30.04 -17.82
N LEU A 24 -54.07 -29.45 -17.32
CA LEU A 24 -55.18 -30.17 -16.68
C LEU A 24 -56.50 -29.38 -16.86
N SER A 25 -57.57 -30.13 -17.11
CA SER A 25 -58.89 -29.73 -17.64
C SER A 25 -59.82 -28.96 -16.68
N PRO A 26 -60.88 -28.32 -17.23
CA PRO A 26 -61.83 -27.47 -16.51
C PRO A 26 -62.98 -28.26 -15.88
N ASN A 27 -63.51 -27.78 -14.75
CA ASN A 27 -64.76 -28.29 -14.18
C ASN A 27 -65.75 -27.13 -13.99
N ASN A 28 -66.85 -27.19 -14.73
CA ASN A 28 -67.98 -26.27 -14.64
C ASN A 28 -68.78 -26.51 -13.35
N SER A 29 -69.16 -25.46 -12.64
CA SER A 29 -70.42 -25.49 -11.89
C SER A 29 -71.03 -24.09 -11.71
N ILE A 30 -72.16 -23.93 -12.39
CA ILE A 30 -73.32 -23.11 -12.04
C ILE A 30 -73.23 -21.58 -12.11
N ASP A 31 -74.34 -21.09 -12.63
CA ASP A 31 -74.74 -19.81 -13.15
C ASP A 31 -75.06 -18.79 -12.05
N SER A 32 -74.49 -17.61 -12.20
CA SER A 32 -75.19 -16.38 -11.86
C SER A 32 -74.74 -15.33 -12.85
N ASN A 33 -75.41 -15.36 -13.99
CA ASN A 33 -75.50 -14.24 -14.91
C ASN A 33 -76.13 -13.04 -14.17
N SER A 34 -75.28 -12.23 -13.55
CA SER A 34 -75.45 -10.79 -13.61
C SER A 34 -74.17 -10.22 -14.15
N ASN A 35 -74.25 -9.89 -15.43
CA ASN A 35 -73.38 -9.03 -16.18
C ASN A 35 -73.04 -7.76 -15.35
N THR A 36 -72.04 -7.81 -14.46
CA THR A 36 -71.45 -6.61 -13.85
C THR A 36 -70.50 -5.92 -14.86
N ASN A 37 -70.95 -5.81 -16.11
CA ASN A 37 -70.74 -4.63 -16.93
C ASN A 37 -71.58 -3.43 -16.42
N THR A 38 -72.14 -3.54 -15.21
CA THR A 38 -72.47 -2.45 -14.31
C THR A 38 -71.21 -1.77 -13.75
N PHE A 39 -70.28 -1.32 -14.59
CA PHE A 39 -69.66 -0.03 -14.30
C PHE A 39 -70.61 1.02 -14.87
N SER A 40 -71.71 1.15 -14.14
CA SER A 40 -72.80 2.07 -14.41
C SER A 40 -72.24 3.41 -14.84
N LEU A 41 -72.73 3.84 -15.99
CA LEU A 41 -72.88 5.23 -16.35
C LEU A 41 -73.68 5.95 -15.24
N GLU A 42 -73.04 6.25 -14.12
CA GLU A 42 -73.52 7.25 -13.17
C GLU A 42 -72.89 8.58 -13.56
N PHE A 43 -73.31 9.05 -14.74
CA PHE A 43 -73.11 10.42 -15.18
C PHE A 43 -74.05 11.29 -14.36
N GLY A 44 -73.48 12.24 -13.63
CA GLY A 44 -74.24 13.33 -13.01
C GLY A 44 -73.95 13.51 -11.53
N ASN A 45 -73.35 14.65 -11.21
CA ASN A 45 -73.29 15.32 -9.91
C ASN A 45 -72.16 14.95 -8.91
N GLY A 46 -71.34 13.93 -9.17
CA GLY A 46 -70.22 13.53 -8.28
C GLY A 46 -68.93 13.05 -8.96
N GLU A 47 -68.74 13.36 -10.25
CA GLU A 47 -67.74 12.71 -11.12
C GLU A 47 -66.26 13.02 -10.76
N PHE A 48 -66.03 14.12 -10.04
CA PHE A 48 -64.73 14.58 -9.58
C PHE A 48 -64.72 14.78 -8.07
N THR A 49 -63.65 14.36 -7.42
CA THR A 49 -63.39 14.69 -6.01
C THR A 49 -63.14 16.19 -5.84
N GLY A 50 -63.37 16.74 -4.64
CA GLY A 50 -63.14 18.18 -4.39
C GLY A 50 -61.71 18.64 -4.72
N ALA A 51 -60.71 17.77 -4.56
CA ALA A 51 -59.33 18.03 -4.94
C ALA A 51 -59.11 18.03 -6.46
N GLU A 52 -59.83 17.18 -7.20
CA GLU A 52 -59.82 17.16 -8.67
C GLU A 52 -60.55 18.39 -9.23
N LEU A 53 -61.70 18.74 -8.67
CA LEU A 53 -62.45 19.93 -9.06
C LEU A 53 -61.61 21.19 -8.89
N LYS A 54 -60.88 21.32 -7.77
CA LYS A 54 -59.94 22.44 -7.56
C LYS A 54 -58.84 22.49 -8.62
N LYS A 55 -58.31 21.33 -9.06
CA LYS A 55 -57.29 21.26 -10.13
C LYS A 55 -57.86 21.59 -11.51
N ILE A 56 -59.13 21.25 -11.75
CA ILE A 56 -59.86 21.55 -12.97
C ILE A 56 -60.13 23.06 -13.04
N MET A 57 -60.69 23.66 -11.98
CA MET A 57 -60.95 25.09 -11.91
C MET A 57 -59.68 25.95 -12.00
N ALA A 58 -58.54 25.42 -11.55
CA ALA A 58 -57.25 26.10 -11.66
C ALA A 58 -56.65 26.08 -13.08
N ASN A 59 -57.25 25.38 -14.05
CA ASN A 59 -56.74 25.29 -15.41
C ASN A 59 -57.89 25.39 -16.42
N GLU A 60 -58.02 26.56 -17.06
CA GLU A 60 -59.09 26.89 -18.00
C GLU A 60 -59.30 25.83 -19.10
N LYS A 61 -58.21 25.33 -19.70
CA LYS A 61 -58.28 24.25 -20.70
C LYS A 61 -58.77 22.93 -20.13
N LEU A 62 -58.42 22.61 -18.88
CA LEU A 62 -58.90 21.39 -18.23
C LEU A 62 -60.37 21.53 -17.80
N ALA A 63 -60.81 22.73 -17.41
CA ALA A 63 -62.21 23.06 -17.15
C ALA A 63 -63.07 22.93 -18.41
N GLU A 64 -62.61 23.46 -19.54
CA GLU A 64 -63.27 23.30 -20.85
C GLU A 64 -63.36 21.83 -21.27
N ILE A 65 -62.27 21.05 -21.07
CA ILE A 65 -62.28 19.60 -21.33
C ILE A 65 -63.23 18.88 -20.36
N ALA A 66 -63.33 19.29 -19.10
CA ALA A 66 -64.25 18.65 -18.15
C ALA A 66 -65.73 18.92 -18.49
N LEU A 67 -66.04 20.09 -19.05
CA LEU A 67 -67.38 20.44 -19.54
C LEU A 67 -67.77 19.67 -20.82
N SER A 68 -66.82 19.41 -21.70
CA SER A 68 -67.05 18.71 -22.99
C SER A 68 -66.88 17.18 -22.92
N ASP A 69 -65.87 16.69 -22.20
CA ASP A 69 -65.55 15.27 -21.99
C ASP A 69 -64.94 15.04 -20.59
N PRO A 70 -65.78 14.79 -19.57
CA PRO A 70 -65.32 14.61 -18.19
C PRO A 70 -64.48 13.33 -18.00
N LYS A 71 -64.72 12.28 -18.79
CA LYS A 71 -63.88 11.06 -18.78
C LYS A 71 -62.46 11.36 -19.23
N ARG A 72 -62.28 12.18 -20.27
CA ARG A 72 -60.96 12.64 -20.71
C ARG A 72 -60.28 13.51 -19.66
N ALA A 73 -61.00 14.45 -19.03
CA ALA A 73 -60.45 15.24 -17.94
C ALA A 73 -59.95 14.36 -16.78
N LYS A 74 -60.71 13.32 -16.41
CA LYS A 74 -60.32 12.36 -15.37
C LYS A 74 -59.06 11.57 -15.74
N ARG A 75 -58.94 11.11 -17.00
CA ARG A 75 -57.71 10.46 -17.50
C ARG A 75 -56.49 11.38 -17.45
N ILE A 76 -56.65 12.66 -17.78
CA ILE A 76 -55.57 13.65 -17.72
C ILE A 76 -55.11 13.83 -16.27
N LEU A 77 -56.02 13.97 -15.31
CA LEU A 77 -55.69 14.09 -13.90
C LEU A 77 -54.98 12.85 -13.35
N ALA A 78 -55.48 11.66 -13.68
CA ALA A 78 -54.85 10.41 -13.30
C ALA A 78 -53.43 10.27 -13.89
N ASN A 79 -53.26 10.60 -15.18
CA ASN A 79 -51.96 10.57 -15.82
C ASN A 79 -50.99 11.57 -15.18
N ARG A 80 -51.42 12.81 -14.94
CA ARG A 80 -50.62 13.83 -14.22
C ARG A 80 -50.16 13.32 -12.85
N GLN A 81 -51.05 12.69 -12.08
CA GLN A 81 -50.69 12.11 -10.78
C GLN A 81 -49.69 10.96 -10.92
N SER A 82 -49.87 10.06 -11.89
CA SER A 82 -48.91 8.96 -12.14
C SER A 82 -47.56 9.46 -12.63
N ALA A 83 -47.53 10.50 -13.48
CA ALA A 83 -46.32 11.12 -13.98
C ALA A 83 -45.56 11.81 -12.84
N ALA A 84 -46.26 12.52 -11.96
CA ALA A 84 -45.67 13.11 -10.75
C ALA A 84 -45.03 12.03 -9.85
N ARG A 85 -45.75 10.93 -9.57
CA ARG A 85 -45.20 9.79 -8.80
C ARG A 85 -44.02 9.11 -9.49
N SER A 86 -44.03 9.00 -10.81
CA SER A 86 -42.91 8.43 -11.58
C SER A 86 -41.68 9.32 -11.51
N LYS A 87 -41.85 10.64 -11.64
CA LYS A 87 -40.76 11.62 -11.48
C LYS A 87 -40.18 11.57 -10.07
N GLU A 88 -41.04 11.49 -9.05
CA GLU A 88 -40.62 11.36 -7.66
C GLU A 88 -39.78 10.09 -7.43
N ARG A 89 -40.23 8.94 -7.91
CA ARG A 89 -39.47 7.68 -7.79
C ARG A 89 -38.12 7.77 -8.49
N LYS A 90 -38.07 8.30 -9.71
CA LYS A 90 -36.81 8.49 -10.45
C LYS A 90 -35.86 9.43 -9.73
N MET A 91 -36.38 10.53 -9.18
CA MET A 91 -35.59 11.48 -8.40
C MET A 91 -35.00 10.81 -7.16
N ARG A 92 -35.79 10.03 -6.40
CA ARG A 92 -35.27 9.27 -5.25
C ARG A 92 -34.20 8.25 -5.67
N TYR A 93 -34.42 7.53 -6.77
CA TYR A 93 -33.44 6.58 -7.28
C TYR A 93 -32.13 7.26 -7.69
N ILE A 94 -32.22 8.42 -8.35
CA ILE A 94 -31.03 9.22 -8.71
C ILE A 94 -30.27 9.62 -7.45
N THR A 95 -30.94 10.18 -6.44
CA THR A 95 -30.28 10.57 -5.18
C THR A 95 -29.65 9.38 -4.45
N GLU A 96 -30.29 8.21 -4.50
CA GLU A 96 -29.75 6.99 -3.91
C GLU A 96 -28.48 6.53 -4.64
N LEU A 97 -28.47 6.58 -5.97
CA LEU A 97 -27.30 6.27 -6.79
C LEU A 97 -26.15 7.25 -6.52
N GLU A 98 -26.42 8.54 -6.47
CA GLU A 98 -25.42 9.57 -6.15
C GLU A 98 -24.79 9.32 -4.78
N HIS A 99 -25.60 8.97 -3.77
CA HIS A 99 -25.10 8.61 -2.45
C HIS A 99 -24.23 7.35 -2.48
N LYS A 100 -24.64 6.30 -3.22
CA LYS A 100 -23.84 5.06 -3.37
C LYS A 100 -22.49 5.33 -4.04
N ILE A 101 -22.47 6.15 -5.09
CA ILE A 101 -21.22 6.53 -5.78
C ILE A 101 -20.31 7.33 -4.84
N SER A 102 -20.88 8.28 -4.11
CA SER A 102 -20.13 9.09 -3.14
C SER A 102 -19.54 8.23 -2.02
N LEU A 103 -20.35 7.35 -1.42
CA LEU A 103 -19.91 6.41 -0.38
C LEU A 103 -18.83 5.47 -0.93
N PHE A 104 -19.05 4.87 -2.09
CA PHE A 104 -18.07 4.00 -2.72
C PHE A 104 -16.77 4.75 -2.98
N GLY A 105 -16.81 5.94 -3.57
CA GLY A 105 -15.63 6.78 -3.80
C GLY A 105 -14.88 7.10 -2.50
N SER A 106 -15.60 7.48 -1.45
CA SER A 106 -15.03 7.78 -0.13
C SER A 106 -14.40 6.54 0.53
N SER A 107 -15.09 5.39 0.53
CA SER A 107 -14.58 4.14 1.09
C SER A 107 -13.37 3.62 0.31
N ASN A 108 -13.39 3.68 -1.02
CA ASN A 108 -12.23 3.30 -1.84
C ASN A 108 -11.05 4.24 -1.57
N PHE A 109 -11.29 5.55 -1.50
CA PHE A 109 -10.23 6.50 -1.18
C PHE A 109 -9.61 6.23 0.20
N SER A 110 -10.44 5.99 1.22
CA SER A 110 -9.97 5.61 2.56
C SER A 110 -9.20 4.29 2.55
N PHE A 111 -9.65 3.29 1.78
CA PHE A 111 -8.98 2.01 1.66
C PHE A 111 -7.61 2.12 0.96
N LEU A 112 -7.54 2.84 -0.17
CA LEU A 112 -6.30 3.10 -0.89
C LEU A 112 -5.29 3.87 -0.02
N LEU A 113 -5.76 4.88 0.73
CA LEU A 113 -4.90 5.62 1.66
C LEU A 113 -4.34 4.73 2.77
N LEU A 114 -5.20 3.92 3.41
CA LEU A 114 -4.77 3.02 4.48
C LEU A 114 -3.72 2.02 3.97
N HIS A 115 -4.02 1.35 2.87
CA HIS A 115 -3.10 0.38 2.27
C HIS A 115 -1.79 1.03 1.81
N GLY A 116 -1.83 2.28 1.31
CA GLY A 116 -0.63 3.04 0.97
C GLY A 116 0.24 3.34 2.19
N VAL A 117 -0.36 3.72 3.32
CA VAL A 117 0.36 3.93 4.58
C VAL A 117 0.98 2.63 5.09
N GLU A 118 0.25 1.52 5.07
CA GLU A 118 0.76 0.21 5.49
C GLU A 118 1.96 -0.23 4.63
N ALA A 119 1.91 -0.04 3.32
CA ALA A 119 3.03 -0.32 2.41
C ALA A 119 4.26 0.52 2.74
N MET A 120 4.08 1.84 2.94
CA MET A 120 5.17 2.73 3.33
C MET A 120 5.76 2.37 4.69
N CYS A 121 4.93 1.94 5.66
CA CYS A 121 5.41 1.45 6.95
C CYS A 121 6.28 0.20 6.80
N ALA A 122 5.91 -0.73 5.92
CA ALA A 122 6.71 -1.91 5.64
C ALA A 122 8.07 -1.56 5.00
N GLU A 123 8.09 -0.64 4.03
CA GLU A 123 9.32 -0.14 3.42
C GLU A 123 10.24 0.53 4.45
N LEU A 124 9.68 1.39 5.32
CA LEU A 124 10.43 2.01 6.41
C LEU A 124 11.03 0.98 7.38
N MET A 125 10.29 -0.09 7.71
CA MET A 125 10.81 -1.15 8.58
C MET A 125 11.98 -1.89 7.93
N GLN A 126 11.90 -2.20 6.64
CA GLN A 126 13.01 -2.83 5.91
C GLN A 126 14.25 -1.92 5.87
N LEU A 127 14.06 -0.63 5.57
CA LEU A 127 15.15 0.34 5.51
C LEU A 127 15.82 0.50 6.89
N HIS A 128 15.04 0.55 7.96
CA HIS A 128 15.58 0.60 9.32
C HIS A 128 16.39 -0.66 9.66
N ALA A 129 15.89 -1.85 9.29
CA ALA A 129 16.63 -3.10 9.47
C ALA A 129 17.98 -3.08 8.73
N GLY A 130 17.99 -2.63 7.47
CA GLY A 130 19.19 -2.49 6.66
C GLY A 130 20.20 -1.50 7.25
N ILE A 131 19.75 -0.34 7.73
CA ILE A 131 20.63 0.65 8.40
C ILE A 131 21.27 0.05 9.66
N LYS A 132 20.53 -0.76 10.42
CA LYS A 132 21.04 -1.39 11.64
C LYS A 132 22.12 -2.41 11.32
N GLU A 133 21.91 -3.25 10.31
CA GLU A 133 22.90 -4.23 9.84
C GLU A 133 24.15 -3.55 9.30
N LEU A 134 23.99 -2.52 8.45
CA LEU A 134 25.09 -1.74 7.91
C LEU A 134 25.89 -1.05 9.03
N THR A 135 25.21 -0.51 10.03
CA THR A 135 25.84 0.13 11.20
C THR A 135 26.63 -0.88 12.03
N SER A 136 26.10 -2.08 12.26
CA SER A 136 26.81 -3.15 12.96
C SER A 136 28.06 -3.60 12.19
N THR A 137 27.94 -3.77 10.86
CA THR A 137 29.07 -4.11 9.99
C THR A 137 30.15 -3.04 10.02
N ARG A 138 29.74 -1.76 9.94
CA ARG A 138 30.66 -0.63 10.07
C ARG A 138 31.42 -0.67 11.38
N GLN A 139 30.72 -0.86 12.51
CA GLN A 139 31.37 -0.96 13.83
C GLN A 139 32.38 -2.11 13.89
N LYS A 140 32.02 -3.28 13.37
CA LYS A 140 32.93 -4.43 13.31
C LYS A 140 34.19 -4.11 12.51
N ILE A 141 34.06 -3.58 11.30
CA ILE A 141 35.20 -3.23 10.46
C ILE A 141 36.05 -2.15 11.14
N THR A 142 35.43 -1.13 11.73
CA THR A 142 36.16 -0.10 12.49
C THR A 142 36.98 -0.71 13.63
N SER A 143 36.40 -1.63 14.41
CA SER A 143 37.13 -2.32 15.49
C SER A 143 38.29 -3.16 14.96
N GLN A 144 38.11 -3.82 13.82
CA GLN A 144 39.14 -4.63 13.19
C GLN A 144 40.30 -3.77 12.68
N VAL A 145 40.01 -2.65 12.02
CA VAL A 145 41.02 -1.70 11.54
C VAL A 145 41.80 -1.09 12.72
N GLN A 146 41.13 -0.76 13.83
CA GLN A 146 41.81 -0.29 15.04
C GLN A 146 42.77 -1.34 15.61
N GLY A 147 42.33 -2.60 15.71
CA GLY A 147 43.19 -3.71 16.13
C GLY A 147 44.42 -3.88 15.24
N MET A 148 44.23 -3.98 13.92
CA MET A 148 45.34 -4.10 12.97
C MET A 148 46.31 -2.91 13.04
N THR A 149 45.80 -1.70 13.28
CA THR A 149 46.63 -0.50 13.43
C THR A 149 47.49 -0.58 14.70
N GLN A 150 46.91 -1.07 15.80
CA GLN A 150 47.63 -1.28 17.06
C GLN A 150 48.69 -2.38 16.93
N ASP A 151 48.35 -3.52 16.31
CA ASP A 151 49.27 -4.63 16.09
C ASP A 151 50.45 -4.21 15.21
N LEU A 152 50.18 -3.45 14.13
CA LEU A 152 51.22 -2.91 13.26
C LEU A 152 52.12 -1.92 14.01
N ALA A 153 51.54 -1.03 14.82
CA ALA A 153 52.31 -0.10 15.63
C ALA A 153 53.25 -0.85 16.60
N GLY A 154 52.75 -1.88 17.30
CA GLY A 154 53.55 -2.75 18.17
C GLY A 154 54.69 -3.42 17.40
N ALA A 155 54.39 -4.11 16.31
CA ALA A 155 55.38 -4.81 15.50
C ALA A 155 56.47 -3.88 14.94
N THR A 156 56.13 -2.62 14.62
CA THR A 156 57.14 -1.64 14.16
C THR A 156 58.08 -1.17 15.27
N VAL A 157 57.59 -1.06 16.50
CA VAL A 157 58.41 -0.72 17.68
C VAL A 157 59.33 -1.89 18.01
N ASP A 158 58.80 -3.11 18.05
CA ASP A 158 59.57 -4.32 18.35
C ASP A 158 60.68 -4.53 17.32
N ARG A 159 60.36 -4.44 16.03
CA ARG A 159 61.36 -4.56 14.96
C ARG A 159 62.47 -3.50 15.05
N LYS A 160 62.14 -2.27 15.47
CA LYS A 160 63.14 -1.21 15.66
C LYS A 160 64.03 -1.49 16.88
N ARG A 161 63.44 -1.99 17.98
CA ARG A 161 64.17 -2.38 19.18
C ARG A 161 65.15 -3.52 18.88
N ASP A 162 64.69 -4.55 18.17
CA ASP A 162 65.51 -5.69 17.79
C ASP A 162 66.68 -5.28 16.87
N ASN A 163 66.41 -4.45 15.85
CA ASN A 163 67.46 -3.94 14.98
C ASN A 163 68.48 -3.07 15.71
N LEU A 164 68.03 -2.25 16.68
CA LEU A 164 68.94 -1.47 17.51
C LEU A 164 69.78 -2.39 18.40
N GLY A 165 69.18 -3.43 18.99
CA GLY A 165 69.87 -4.45 19.78
C GLY A 165 70.95 -5.16 18.97
N GLU A 166 70.65 -5.59 17.74
CA GLU A 166 71.62 -6.17 16.80
C GLU A 166 72.79 -5.22 16.53
N ARG A 167 72.51 -3.93 16.27
CA ARG A 167 73.55 -2.93 16.02
C ARG A 167 74.42 -2.67 17.26
N VAL A 168 73.82 -2.62 18.44
CA VAL A 168 74.54 -2.43 19.71
C VAL A 168 75.43 -3.64 19.98
N MET A 169 74.92 -4.86 19.82
CA MET A 169 75.70 -6.09 19.97
C MET A 169 76.89 -6.13 18.99
N SER A 170 76.67 -5.74 17.73
CA SER A 170 77.76 -5.65 16.73
C SER A 170 78.82 -4.63 17.12
N LEU A 171 78.43 -3.43 17.56
CA LEU A 171 79.39 -2.40 18.00
C LEU A 171 80.15 -2.82 19.25
N ALA A 172 79.47 -3.45 20.21
CA ALA A 172 80.12 -3.98 21.41
C ALA A 172 81.16 -5.04 21.05
N PHE A 173 80.82 -5.96 20.12
CA PHE A 173 81.75 -6.96 19.62
C PHE A 173 82.99 -6.34 18.95
N ASP A 174 82.80 -5.31 18.12
CA ASP A 174 83.91 -4.59 17.47
C ASP A 174 84.82 -3.88 18.49
N VAL A 175 84.24 -3.23 19.50
CA VAL A 175 84.99 -2.54 20.56
C VAL A 175 85.81 -3.55 21.38
N ILE A 176 85.18 -4.66 21.81
CA ILE A 176 85.86 -5.71 22.56
C ILE A 176 87.02 -6.30 21.74
N SER A 177 86.79 -6.56 20.45
CA SER A 177 87.81 -7.08 19.55
C SER A 177 89.01 -6.14 19.43
N ARG A 178 88.78 -4.83 19.27
CA ARG A 178 89.85 -3.81 19.20
C ARG A 178 90.61 -3.65 20.52
N LEU A 179 89.93 -3.70 21.66
CA LEU A 179 90.60 -3.63 22.98
C LEU A 179 91.51 -4.83 23.22
N LEU A 180 91.08 -6.04 22.83
CA LEU A 180 91.88 -7.26 22.91
C LEU A 180 93.10 -7.25 21.97
N GLU A 181 93.06 -6.45 20.90
CA GLU A 181 94.16 -6.26 19.94
C GLU A 181 95.21 -5.27 20.47
N ILE A 182 94.79 -4.15 21.08
CA ILE A 182 95.68 -3.07 21.56
C ILE A 182 96.39 -3.45 22.87
N ALA A 183 95.78 -4.26 23.73
CA ALA A 183 96.31 -4.60 25.05
C ALA A 183 96.46 -6.12 25.23
N PRO A 184 97.49 -6.76 24.64
CA PRO A 184 97.70 -8.21 24.74
C PRO A 184 97.93 -8.71 26.18
N GLY A 185 98.26 -7.82 27.12
CA GLY A 185 98.39 -8.14 28.55
C GLY A 185 97.10 -8.63 29.22
N TRP A 186 95.92 -8.36 28.63
CA TRP A 186 94.63 -8.86 29.13
C TRP A 186 94.39 -10.34 28.82
N ARG A 187 95.18 -10.93 27.92
CA ARG A 187 95.14 -12.38 27.64
C ARG A 187 95.61 -13.24 28.82
N LEU A 188 96.20 -12.61 29.85
CA LEU A 188 96.61 -13.27 31.10
C LEU A 188 95.49 -13.28 32.16
N VAL A 189 94.40 -12.55 31.94
CA VAL A 189 93.22 -12.61 32.80
C VAL A 189 92.46 -13.89 32.45
N SER A 190 92.14 -14.71 33.46
CA SER A 190 91.60 -16.07 33.30
C SER A 190 90.56 -16.18 32.17
N PRO A 191 90.62 -17.21 31.31
CA PRO A 191 89.61 -17.43 30.26
C PRO A 191 88.17 -17.44 30.79
N LEU A 192 87.97 -17.84 32.05
CA LEU A 192 86.68 -17.81 32.75
C LEU A 192 86.19 -16.38 33.04
N PHE A 193 87.09 -15.42 33.27
CA PHE A 193 86.75 -14.02 33.47
C PHE A 193 86.35 -13.35 32.16
N ILE A 194 87.07 -13.63 31.07
CA ILE A 194 86.69 -13.13 29.73
C ILE A 194 85.34 -13.73 29.31
N PHE A 195 85.14 -15.03 29.52
CA PHE A 195 83.86 -15.69 29.28
C PHE A 195 82.74 -15.11 30.15
N ALA A 196 83.00 -14.85 31.44
CA ALA A 196 82.03 -14.23 32.34
C ALA A 196 81.62 -12.83 31.88
N VAL A 197 82.54 -11.98 31.43
CA VAL A 197 82.22 -10.63 30.93
C VAL A 197 81.37 -10.69 29.65
N VAL A 198 81.71 -11.59 28.71
CA VAL A 198 80.93 -11.79 27.47
C VAL A 198 79.53 -12.34 27.78
N CYS A 199 79.42 -13.32 28.67
CA CYS A 199 78.12 -13.86 29.09
C CYS A 199 77.28 -12.86 29.88
N ASN A 200 77.90 -12.03 30.75
CA ASN A 200 77.16 -11.00 31.50
C ASN A 200 76.59 -9.92 30.57
N PHE A 201 77.37 -9.52 29.56
CA PHE A 201 76.91 -8.57 28.53
C PHE A 201 75.78 -9.17 27.68
N SER A 202 75.84 -10.47 27.38
CA SER A 202 74.77 -11.19 26.67
C SER A 202 73.49 -11.38 27.50
N SER A 203 73.60 -11.48 28.83
CA SER A 203 72.43 -11.61 29.73
C SER A 203 71.74 -10.27 29.99
N ASN A 204 72.48 -9.16 30.11
CA ASN A 204 71.92 -7.82 30.37
C ASN A 204 71.18 -7.20 29.16
N SER A 205 71.24 -7.82 27.98
CA SER A 205 70.58 -7.35 26.76
C SER A 205 69.22 -8.03 26.50
N ASN A 206 68.81 -8.99 27.35
CA ASN A 206 67.57 -9.76 27.22
C ASN A 206 66.50 -9.40 28.27
N GLU A 207 66.70 -8.33 29.04
CA GLU A 207 65.73 -7.74 29.99
C GLU A 207 65.23 -6.39 29.43
#